data_AF-A0A8S3JQJ6-F1
#
_entry.id   AF-A0A8S3JQJ6-F1
#
_cell.length_a   1.000
_cell.length_b   1.000
_cell.length_c   1.000
_cell.angle_alpha   90.00
_cell.angle_beta   90.00
_cell.angle_gamma   90.00
#
_symmetry.space_group_name_H-M   'P 1'
#
loop_
_entity.id
_entity.type
_entity.pdbx_description
1 polymer ?
#
loop_
_entity_poly.entity_id
_entity_poly.type
_entity_poly.pdbx_seq_one_letter_code
_entity_poly.pdbx_strand_id
1 'polypeptide(L)'
;MQLVEFNKLDLDKDVNQYLPSHLKVVHPLHPTIPITMRHILTHTSGIGPNFDEEMKHYLPSDDFTKKNLSDTILLYINNKSNWLSKPPGTTLHYSNTGASLAALVIEQIAEIPFERYVREKILQPLGISKQDAGYRLSDFENRKQDLMEHYIFNSSWLEQAQNWLPQLNITR
;
A
#
# COMPACT_ATOMS: atom_id res chain seq x y z
N MET A 1 2.88 8.85 -12.50
CA MET A 1 4.08 9.58 -12.96
C MET A 1 3.95 11.11 -12.92
N GLN A 2 2.77 11.69 -12.70
CA GLN A 2 2.54 13.14 -12.68
C GLN A 2 3.59 13.98 -11.92
N LEU A 3 3.99 13.58 -10.70
CA LEU A 3 4.99 14.35 -9.93
C LEU A 3 6.40 14.34 -10.55
N VAL A 4 6.76 13.30 -11.30
CA VAL A 4 8.02 13.24 -12.07
C VAL A 4 7.94 14.18 -13.26
N GLU A 5 6.82 14.14 -14.00
CA GLU A 5 6.57 15.05 -15.13
C GLU A 5 6.59 16.52 -14.72
N PHE A 6 6.14 16.83 -13.50
CA PHE A 6 6.21 18.17 -12.92
C PHE A 6 7.54 18.50 -12.24
N ASN A 7 8.57 17.66 -12.39
CA ASN A 7 9.89 17.81 -11.76
C ASN A 7 9.85 17.97 -10.22
N LYS A 8 8.81 17.46 -9.57
CA LYS A 8 8.66 17.47 -8.10
C LYS A 8 9.24 16.23 -7.45
N LEU A 9 9.39 15.14 -8.21
CA LEU A 9 9.95 13.87 -7.74
C LEU A 9 10.98 13.36 -8.76
N ASP A 10 12.13 12.93 -8.26
CA ASP A 10 13.15 12.21 -9.01
C ASP A 10 13.12 10.74 -8.58
N LEU A 11 13.03 9.82 -9.53
CA LEU A 11 12.90 8.40 -9.26
C LEU A 11 14.14 7.81 -8.59
N ASP A 12 15.30 8.40 -8.82
CA ASP A 12 16.61 7.84 -8.46
C ASP A 12 17.24 8.55 -7.25
N LYS A 13 16.57 9.56 -6.69
CA LYS A 13 16.96 10.19 -5.43
C LYS A 13 16.42 9.44 -4.23
N ASP A 14 17.11 9.61 -3.10
CA ASP A 14 16.67 9.10 -1.80
C ASP A 14 15.29 9.68 -1.45
N VAL A 15 14.32 8.81 -1.13
CA VAL A 15 12.97 9.24 -0.74
C VAL A 15 12.95 10.11 0.49
N ASN A 16 13.97 10.01 1.36
CA ASN A 16 14.10 10.85 2.55
C ASN A 16 14.32 12.34 2.24
N GLN A 17 14.56 12.72 0.98
CA GLN A 17 14.57 14.11 0.55
C GLN A 17 13.16 14.72 0.51
N TYR A 18 12.13 13.89 0.40
CA TYR A 18 10.73 14.30 0.28
C TYR A 18 9.94 14.08 1.57
N LEU A 19 10.57 13.50 2.60
CA LEU A 19 9.93 13.16 3.87
C LEU A 19 10.45 14.08 4.99
N PRO A 20 9.57 14.54 5.90
CA PRO A 20 10.00 15.25 7.10
C PRO A 20 10.80 14.31 8.00
N SER A 21 11.62 14.89 8.90
CA SER A 21 12.57 14.16 9.74
C SER A 21 11.97 12.98 10.52
N HIS A 22 10.75 13.13 11.03
CA HIS A 22 10.05 12.11 11.82
C HIS A 22 9.44 10.97 10.97
N LEU A 23 9.40 11.11 9.65
CA LEU A 23 8.92 10.09 8.70
C LEU A 23 10.05 9.45 7.89
N LYS A 24 11.30 9.78 8.18
CA LYS A 24 12.43 9.23 7.43
C LYS A 24 12.54 7.72 7.60
N VAL A 25 12.88 7.06 6.51
CA VAL A 25 12.94 5.61 6.37
C VAL A 25 14.37 5.20 6.09
N VAL A 26 14.94 4.39 6.98
CA VAL A 26 16.32 3.91 6.87
C VAL A 26 16.34 2.40 6.99
N HIS A 27 16.98 1.72 6.03
CA HIS A 27 17.13 0.28 6.07
C HIS A 27 18.01 -0.13 7.28
N PRO A 28 17.51 -0.91 8.26
CA PRO A 28 18.22 -1.15 9.52
C PRO A 28 19.50 -1.97 9.34
N LEU A 29 19.57 -2.81 8.29
CA LEU A 29 20.74 -3.62 7.96
C LEU A 29 21.67 -2.99 6.92
N HIS A 30 21.21 -1.95 6.22
CA HIS A 30 21.93 -1.31 5.10
C HIS A 30 21.74 0.22 5.13
N PRO A 31 22.09 0.88 6.26
CA PRO A 31 21.70 2.27 6.52
C PRO A 31 22.36 3.31 5.60
N THR A 32 23.43 2.92 4.89
CA THR A 32 24.15 3.79 3.96
C THR A 32 23.64 3.73 2.52
N ILE A 33 22.74 2.78 2.21
CA ILE A 33 22.17 2.60 0.87
C ILE A 33 20.81 3.28 0.85
N PRO A 34 20.62 4.33 0.02
CA PRO A 34 19.36 5.04 -0.04
C PRO A 34 18.26 4.17 -0.64
N ILE A 35 17.04 4.35 -0.14
CA ILE A 35 15.83 3.81 -0.76
C ILE A 35 15.31 4.88 -1.71
N THR A 36 15.07 4.53 -2.97
CA THR A 36 14.59 5.47 -4.00
C THR A 36 13.15 5.17 -4.36
N MET A 37 12.46 6.12 -5.00
CA MET A 37 11.10 5.87 -5.48
C MET A 37 11.09 4.75 -6.53
N ARG A 38 12.14 4.64 -7.36
CA ARG A 38 12.30 3.50 -8.29
C ARG A 38 12.32 2.19 -7.53
N HIS A 39 13.13 2.06 -6.48
CA HIS A 39 13.18 0.83 -5.68
C HIS A 39 11.82 0.45 -5.10
N ILE A 40 11.05 1.44 -4.64
CA ILE A 40 9.72 1.20 -4.09
C ILE A 40 8.77 0.70 -5.17
N LEU A 41 8.67 1.41 -6.30
CA LEU A 41 7.74 1.10 -7.39
C LEU A 41 8.09 -0.20 -8.12
N THR A 42 9.34 -0.65 -8.07
CA THR A 42 9.78 -1.95 -8.63
C THR A 42 9.83 -3.07 -7.60
N HIS A 43 9.35 -2.83 -6.37
CA HIS A 43 9.38 -3.81 -5.27
C HIS A 43 10.79 -4.32 -4.95
N THR A 44 11.81 -3.47 -5.02
CA THR A 44 13.20 -3.79 -4.68
C THR A 44 13.73 -2.96 -3.51
N SER A 45 12.86 -2.34 -2.70
CA SER A 45 13.28 -1.45 -1.59
C SER A 45 13.91 -2.16 -0.40
N GLY A 46 13.78 -3.48 -0.30
CA GLY A 46 14.18 -4.25 0.88
C GLY A 46 13.13 -4.25 2.01
N ILE A 47 11.96 -3.60 1.80
CA ILE A 47 10.84 -3.66 2.74
C ILE A 47 10.09 -4.97 2.53
N GLY A 48 10.18 -5.87 3.50
CA GLY A 48 9.48 -7.15 3.49
C GLY A 48 7.99 -7.00 3.82
N PRO A 49 7.23 -8.10 3.71
CA PRO A 49 5.83 -8.13 4.07
C PRO A 49 5.70 -8.29 5.59
N ASN A 50 4.58 -7.86 6.15
CA ASN A 50 4.16 -8.30 7.48
C ASN A 50 2.71 -8.74 7.39
N PHE A 51 2.52 -9.98 6.94
CA PHE A 51 1.20 -10.53 6.69
C PHE A 51 0.33 -10.53 7.94
N ASP A 52 0.88 -10.81 9.13
CA ASP A 52 0.11 -10.81 10.37
C ASP A 52 -0.49 -9.44 10.69
N GLU A 53 0.26 -8.36 10.46
CA GLU A 53 -0.24 -7.00 10.66
C GLU A 53 -1.10 -6.53 9.49
N GLU A 54 -0.71 -6.81 8.25
CA GLU A 54 -1.50 -6.52 7.04
C GLU A 54 -2.89 -7.16 7.11
N MET A 55 -2.97 -8.43 7.53
CA MET A 55 -4.25 -9.15 7.63
C MET A 55 -5.20 -8.53 8.65
N LYS A 56 -4.72 -7.84 9.69
CA LYS A 56 -5.61 -7.12 10.63
C LYS A 56 -6.43 -6.02 9.96
N HIS A 57 -6.01 -5.52 8.80
CA HIS A 57 -6.72 -4.48 8.04
C HIS A 57 -7.55 -5.05 6.87
N TYR A 58 -7.59 -6.38 6.70
CA TYR A 58 -8.37 -7.04 5.65
C TYR A 58 -9.52 -7.89 6.19
N LEU A 59 -9.77 -7.90 7.51
CA LEU A 59 -10.78 -8.76 8.12
C LEU A 59 -12.19 -8.16 8.04
N PRO A 60 -13.24 -9.00 7.97
CA PRO A 60 -14.65 -8.55 7.94
C PRO A 60 -15.09 -7.68 9.12
N SER A 61 -14.32 -7.68 10.21
CA SER A 61 -14.52 -6.84 11.39
C SER A 61 -13.89 -5.45 11.29
N ASP A 62 -13.35 -5.08 10.12
CA ASP A 62 -12.92 -3.70 9.89
C ASP A 62 -14.13 -2.76 10.05
N ASP A 63 -13.99 -1.84 10.99
CA ASP A 63 -14.97 -0.84 11.38
C ASP A 63 -14.88 0.42 10.50
N PHE A 64 -14.28 0.29 9.31
CA PHE A 64 -14.01 1.40 8.41
C PHE A 64 -13.14 2.49 9.06
N THR A 65 -12.19 2.09 9.90
CA THR A 65 -11.35 3.05 10.63
C THR A 65 -10.64 4.01 9.68
N LYS A 66 -10.72 5.30 10.02
CA LYS A 66 -9.88 6.33 9.40
C LYS A 66 -8.51 6.30 10.06
N LYS A 67 -7.53 5.72 9.39
CA LYS A 67 -6.13 5.79 9.80
C LYS A 67 -5.37 6.83 8.98
N ASN A 68 -4.40 7.49 9.61
CA ASN A 68 -3.44 8.30 8.88
C ASN A 68 -2.41 7.38 8.25
N LEU A 69 -2.06 7.67 7.00
CA LEU A 69 -1.14 6.85 6.23
C LEU A 69 0.24 6.77 6.90
N SER A 70 0.72 7.87 7.46
CA SER A 70 1.97 7.95 8.23
C SER A 70 2.02 6.99 9.42
N ASP A 71 0.95 6.90 10.19
CA ASP A 71 0.90 6.13 11.43
C ASP A 71 0.99 4.63 11.12
N THR A 72 0.23 4.19 10.12
CA THR A 72 0.29 2.82 9.60
C THR A 72 1.70 2.52 9.11
N ILE A 73 2.28 3.37 8.27
CA ILE A 73 3.59 3.15 7.68
C ILE A 73 4.69 3.07 8.76
N LEU A 74 4.72 3.99 9.72
CA LEU A 74 5.67 3.97 10.83
C LEU A 74 5.58 2.70 11.68
N LEU A 75 4.37 2.18 11.90
CA LEU A 75 4.17 0.91 12.61
C LEU A 75 4.92 -0.24 11.93
N TYR A 76 4.86 -0.32 10.60
CA TYR A 76 5.56 -1.36 9.85
C TYR A 76 7.07 -1.13 9.80
N ILE A 77 7.51 0.08 9.44
CA ILE A 77 8.94 0.35 9.17
C ILE A 77 9.79 0.24 10.44
N ASN A 78 9.24 0.63 11.60
CA ASN A 78 9.97 0.59 12.86
C ASN A 78 10.21 -0.84 13.38
N ASN A 79 9.53 -1.84 12.84
CA ASN A 79 9.79 -3.23 13.17
C ASN A 79 10.88 -3.81 12.25
N LYS A 80 12.03 -4.14 12.82
CA LYS A 80 13.17 -4.73 12.10
C LYS A 80 12.85 -6.05 11.40
N SER A 81 11.86 -6.82 11.87
CA SER A 81 11.46 -8.07 11.20
C SER A 81 10.81 -7.84 9.83
N ASN A 82 10.37 -6.61 9.55
CA ASN A 82 9.70 -6.23 8.31
C ASN A 82 10.71 -5.82 7.21
N TRP A 83 11.99 -6.11 7.40
CA TRP A 83 13.06 -5.77 6.47
C TRP A 83 13.75 -7.03 5.99
N LEU A 84 14.03 -7.08 4.70
CA LEU A 84 14.82 -8.14 4.11
C LEU A 84 16.29 -7.97 4.51
N SER A 85 17.03 -9.07 4.50
CA SER A 85 18.49 -9.03 4.70
C SER A 85 19.24 -8.47 3.49
N LYS A 86 18.55 -8.29 2.35
CA LYS A 86 19.13 -7.83 1.08
C LYS A 86 19.09 -6.31 0.98
N PRO A 87 20.13 -5.67 0.41
CA PRO A 87 20.15 -4.23 0.26
C PRO A 87 19.08 -3.72 -0.73
N PRO A 88 18.66 -2.45 -0.61
CA PRO A 88 17.79 -1.82 -1.59
C PRO A 88 18.38 -1.91 -3.01
N GLY A 89 17.53 -2.18 -3.99
CA GLY A 89 17.87 -2.29 -5.42
C GLY A 89 18.31 -3.67 -5.89
N THR A 90 18.55 -4.65 -5.00
CA THR A 90 19.18 -5.93 -5.42
C THR A 90 18.24 -7.12 -5.54
N THR A 91 17.07 -7.08 -4.91
CA THR A 91 16.16 -8.24 -4.89
C THR A 91 14.72 -7.77 -5.00
N LEU A 92 13.98 -8.35 -5.94
CA LEU A 92 12.55 -8.13 -6.07
C LEU A 92 11.83 -8.93 -5.00
N HIS A 93 11.02 -8.23 -4.21
CA HIS A 93 10.11 -8.81 -3.24
C HIS A 93 8.89 -7.90 -3.11
N TYR A 94 7.72 -8.42 -3.47
CA TYR A 94 6.46 -7.68 -3.39
C TYR A 94 6.23 -7.11 -1.99
N SER A 95 5.75 -5.86 -1.91
CA SER A 95 5.64 -5.14 -0.65
C SER A 95 4.49 -4.14 -0.70
N ASN A 96 3.40 -4.45 0.00
CA ASN A 96 2.28 -3.51 0.20
C ASN A 96 2.74 -2.29 0.99
N THR A 97 3.54 -2.49 2.04
CA THR A 97 4.15 -1.40 2.83
C THR A 97 5.02 -0.49 1.95
N GLY A 98 5.77 -1.06 1.00
CA GLY A 98 6.47 -0.27 -0.02
C GLY A 98 5.51 0.61 -0.84
N ALA A 99 4.44 0.03 -1.38
CA ALA A 99 3.44 0.80 -2.14
C ALA A 99 2.78 1.91 -1.29
N SER A 100 2.46 1.63 -0.02
CA SER A 100 1.96 2.62 0.93
C SER A 100 2.98 3.73 1.19
N LEU A 101 4.27 3.41 1.30
CA LEU A 101 5.33 4.42 1.40
C LEU A 101 5.39 5.33 0.16
N ALA A 102 5.16 4.80 -1.04
CA ALA A 102 5.06 5.63 -2.24
C ALA A 102 3.88 6.64 -2.13
N ALA A 103 2.72 6.18 -1.64
CA ALA A 103 1.58 7.05 -1.39
C ALA A 103 1.89 8.14 -0.36
N LEU A 104 2.62 7.82 0.72
CA LEU A 104 3.04 8.80 1.72
C LEU A 104 3.98 9.85 1.14
N VAL A 105 4.96 9.45 0.33
CA VAL A 105 5.85 10.41 -0.35
C VAL A 105 5.04 11.35 -1.24
N ILE A 106 4.04 10.84 -1.98
CA ILE A 106 3.14 11.67 -2.79
C ILE A 106 2.36 12.65 -1.92
N GLU A 107 1.81 12.20 -0.80
CA GLU A 107 1.09 13.04 0.17
C GLU A 107 1.97 14.18 0.70
N GLN A 108 3.23 13.89 1.05
CA GLN A 108 4.16 14.91 1.53
C GLN A 108 4.52 15.93 0.44
N ILE A 109 4.77 15.50 -0.80
CA ILE A 109 5.08 16.42 -1.91
C ILE A 109 3.87 17.25 -2.34
N ALA A 110 2.67 16.67 -2.26
CA ALA A 110 1.43 17.31 -2.67
C ALA A 110 0.81 18.20 -1.59
N GLU A 111 1.25 18.06 -0.34
CA GLU A 111 0.72 18.76 0.85
C GLU A 111 -0.80 18.57 1.03
N ILE A 112 -1.33 17.44 0.54
CA ILE A 112 -2.71 17.02 0.70
C ILE A 112 -2.75 15.50 0.93
N PRO A 113 -3.76 14.97 1.67
CA PRO A 113 -3.89 13.54 1.88
C PRO A 113 -3.88 12.77 0.56
N PHE A 114 -3.22 11.61 0.53
CA PHE A 114 -3.06 10.84 -0.71
C PHE A 114 -4.40 10.51 -1.38
N GLU A 115 -5.43 10.14 -0.61
CA GLU A 115 -6.78 9.90 -1.14
C GLU A 115 -7.39 11.13 -1.83
N ARG A 116 -7.05 12.32 -1.34
CA ARG A 116 -7.49 13.58 -1.95
C ARG A 116 -6.74 13.83 -3.24
N TYR A 117 -5.44 13.55 -3.28
CA TYR A 117 -4.65 13.61 -4.50
C TYR A 117 -5.22 12.68 -5.59
N VAL A 118 -5.46 11.41 -5.26
CA VAL A 118 -6.05 10.43 -6.20
C VAL A 118 -7.40 10.92 -6.72
N ARG A 119 -8.27 11.42 -5.83
CA ARG A 119 -9.57 11.97 -6.22
C ARG A 119 -9.43 13.15 -7.18
N GLU A 120 -8.67 14.17 -6.82
CA GLU A 120 -8.59 15.43 -7.57
C GLU A 120 -7.76 15.33 -8.84
N LYS A 121 -6.74 14.45 -8.87
CA LYS A 121 -5.75 14.38 -9.97
C LYS A 121 -5.91 13.17 -10.88
N ILE A 122 -6.70 12.17 -10.49
CA ILE A 122 -6.93 10.95 -11.28
C ILE A 122 -8.43 10.75 -11.53
N LEU A 123 -9.23 10.55 -10.48
CA LEU A 123 -10.63 10.14 -10.64
C LEU A 123 -11.53 11.23 -11.22
N GLN A 124 -11.46 12.45 -10.68
CA GLN A 124 -12.30 13.56 -11.14
C GLN A 124 -12.01 13.97 -12.60
N PRO A 125 -10.74 14.09 -13.05
CA PRO A 125 -10.46 14.33 -14.47
C PRO A 125 -10.98 13.24 -15.42
N LEU A 126 -11.14 12.01 -14.92
CA LEU A 126 -11.72 10.89 -15.68
C LEU A 126 -13.25 10.83 -15.60
N GLY A 127 -13.89 11.80 -14.92
CA GLY A 127 -15.35 11.83 -14.76
C GLY A 127 -15.90 10.83 -13.75
N ILE A 128 -15.05 10.22 -12.91
CA ILE A 128 -15.46 9.22 -11.91
C ILE A 128 -15.88 9.96 -10.63
N SER A 129 -17.14 9.82 -10.22
CA SER A 129 -17.67 10.52 -9.06
C SER A 129 -17.32 9.83 -7.74
N LYS A 130 -17.52 10.56 -6.62
CA LYS A 130 -17.37 10.00 -5.26
C LYS A 130 -18.36 8.88 -4.97
N GLN A 131 -19.45 8.81 -5.73
CA GLN A 131 -20.46 7.77 -5.61
C GLN A 131 -20.06 6.51 -6.37
N ASP A 132 -19.18 6.62 -7.37
CA ASP A 132 -18.76 5.49 -8.22
C ASP A 132 -17.45 4.85 -7.73
N ALA A 133 -16.54 5.67 -7.19
CA ALA A 133 -15.27 5.19 -6.67
C ALA A 133 -14.75 6.04 -5.52
N GLY A 134 -13.94 5.41 -4.67
CA GLY A 134 -13.35 6.01 -3.49
C GLY A 134 -12.09 5.26 -3.10
N TYR A 135 -11.22 5.93 -2.34
CA TYR A 135 -9.97 5.35 -1.89
C TYR A 135 -10.10 4.70 -0.51
N ARG A 136 -10.92 5.29 0.36
CA ARG A 136 -11.19 4.78 1.70
C ARG A 136 -12.51 4.02 1.71
N LEU A 137 -12.51 2.82 2.29
CA LEU A 137 -13.75 2.08 2.52
C LEU A 137 -14.74 2.89 3.37
N SER A 138 -14.26 3.72 4.30
CA SER A 138 -15.08 4.61 5.14
C SER A 138 -15.93 5.61 4.36
N ASP A 139 -15.60 5.87 3.09
CA ASP A 139 -16.41 6.75 2.23
C ASP A 139 -17.74 6.06 1.83
N PHE A 140 -17.88 4.76 2.07
CA PHE A 140 -19.01 3.92 1.66
C PHE A 140 -19.79 3.31 2.83
N GLU A 141 -19.60 3.78 4.06
CA GLU A 141 -20.25 3.22 5.26
C GLU A 141 -21.79 3.13 5.12
N ASN A 142 -22.41 4.15 4.52
CA ASN A 142 -23.87 4.20 4.29
C ASN A 142 -24.35 3.32 3.12
N ARG A 143 -23.44 2.74 2.35
CA ARG A 143 -23.74 1.85 1.22
C ARG A 143 -22.93 0.57 1.29
N LYS A 144 -22.68 0.06 2.51
CA LYS A 144 -21.94 -1.19 2.74
C LYS A 144 -22.50 -2.36 1.93
N GLN A 145 -23.82 -2.40 1.73
CA GLN A 145 -24.51 -3.42 0.92
C GLN A 145 -24.15 -3.40 -0.58
N ASP A 146 -23.61 -2.30 -1.08
CA ASP A 146 -23.16 -2.18 -2.48
C ASP A 146 -21.72 -2.66 -2.66
N LEU A 147 -20.98 -2.88 -1.56
CA LEU A 147 -19.60 -3.33 -1.59
C LEU A 147 -19.55 -4.85 -1.75
N MET A 148 -18.61 -5.32 -2.58
CA MET A 148 -18.27 -6.74 -2.62
C MET A 148 -17.65 -7.14 -1.28
N GLU A 149 -18.14 -8.23 -0.70
CA GLU A 149 -17.53 -8.81 0.50
C GLU A 149 -16.15 -9.40 0.16
N HIS A 150 -15.26 -9.41 1.14
CA HIS A 150 -13.94 -10.04 0.98
C HIS A 150 -14.09 -11.50 0.55
N TYR A 151 -13.18 -11.98 -0.32
CA TYR A 151 -13.03 -13.41 -0.55
C TYR A 151 -12.53 -14.07 0.74
N ILE A 152 -13.44 -14.55 1.57
CA ILE A 152 -13.10 -15.31 2.77
C ILE A 152 -12.71 -16.72 2.32
N PHE A 153 -11.42 -16.94 2.14
CA PHE A 153 -10.85 -18.29 1.97
C PHE A 153 -10.84 -19.00 3.32
N ASN A 154 -11.99 -19.53 3.73
CA ASN A 154 -12.04 -20.57 4.77
C ASN A 154 -12.01 -21.96 4.12
N SER A 155 -11.73 -23.00 4.91
CA SER A 155 -11.72 -24.39 4.42
C SER A 155 -13.03 -24.78 3.74
N SER A 156 -14.17 -24.25 4.19
CA SER A 156 -15.47 -24.56 3.60
C SER A 156 -15.70 -23.90 2.25
N TRP A 157 -15.06 -22.77 1.95
CA TRP A 157 -15.11 -22.13 0.63
C TRP A 157 -14.29 -22.92 -0.39
N LEU A 158 -13.14 -23.48 0.03
CA LEU A 158 -12.33 -24.35 -0.82
C LEU A 158 -13.09 -25.64 -1.17
N GLU A 159 -13.79 -26.24 -0.20
CA GLU A 159 -14.71 -27.37 -0.44
C GLU A 159 -15.87 -26.99 -1.36
N GLN A 160 -16.49 -25.81 -1.17
CA GLN A 160 -17.56 -25.33 -2.05
C GLN A 160 -17.07 -25.03 -3.47
N ALA A 161 -15.89 -24.43 -3.62
CA ALA A 161 -15.29 -24.14 -4.91
C ALA A 161 -14.88 -25.42 -5.66
N GLN A 162 -14.38 -26.44 -4.95
CA GLN A 162 -14.15 -27.76 -5.53
C GLN A 162 -15.45 -28.41 -6.04
N ASN A 163 -16.58 -28.18 -5.35
CA ASN A 163 -17.88 -28.68 -5.81
C ASN A 163 -18.43 -27.92 -7.02
N TRP A 164 -18.22 -26.60 -7.11
CA TRP A 164 -18.70 -25.78 -8.24
C TRP A 164 -17.79 -25.84 -9.47
N LEU A 165 -16.48 -26.04 -9.26
CA LEU A 165 -15.46 -26.03 -10.30
C LEU A 165 -14.51 -27.24 -10.14
N PRO A 166 -15.02 -28.48 -10.20
CA PRO A 166 -14.23 -29.69 -9.95
C PRO A 166 -13.04 -29.85 -10.91
N GLN A 167 -13.11 -29.22 -12.09
CA GLN A 167 -12.04 -29.23 -13.09
C GLN A 167 -10.81 -28.39 -12.72
N LEU A 168 -10.90 -27.47 -11.77
CA LEU A 168 -9.81 -26.54 -11.44
C LEU A 168 -8.74 -27.13 -10.50
N ASN A 169 -8.94 -28.36 -10.00
CA ASN A 169 -8.00 -29.11 -9.14
C ASN A 169 -7.28 -28.23 -8.10
N ILE A 170 -8.06 -27.41 -7.38
CA ILE A 170 -7.54 -26.45 -6.41
C ILE A 170 -7.13 -27.22 -5.15
N THR A 171 -5.83 -27.40 -4.93
CA THR A 171 -5.26 -28.00 -3.72
C THR A 171 -4.75 -26.92 -2.77
N ARG A 172 -4.79 -27.23 -1.47
CA ARG A 172 -4.17 -26.39 -0.41
C ARG A 172 -2.65 -26.33 -0.55
#